data_AF-A0AAQ4FNY3-F1
#
_entry.id   AF-A0AAQ4FNY3-F1
#
_cell.length_a   1.000
_cell.length_b   1.000
_cell.length_c   1.000
_cell.angle_alpha   90.00
_cell.angle_beta   90.00
_cell.angle_gamma   90.00
#
_symmetry.space_group_name_H-M   'P 1'
#
loop_
_entity.id
_entity.type
_entity.pdbx_description
1 polymer ?
#
loop_
_entity_poly.entity_id
_entity_poly.type
_entity_poly.pdbx_seq_one_letter_code
_entity_poly.pdbx_strand_id
1 'polypeptide(L)'
;MVMGRPIDTFFGIPFAQPPVGELRFKKPVPVKPWSGVRNATELPPPCLQTELPFPVSWAESKRPASEDCLYVNVWTPPCSQEDCNCSLKNIMVNIYGGGYSVGSSDWDIYDGAVLASRGDLVYASMNYRIGAFGFFNGKVPDAPGNQGLHDTLLAVKWIKENAMAFGGDPDKITLFGESAGAVSVGYFLVSPLARGIASRVIMQSGSPYWRIGDNTDSGPQKIVDIAKQVGCTKPTWNFQQDYKVIMQCLRNNVSGEAILEAVQQLYGKKHTTTFFPSYGDDFSAPGPRQKLRER
;
A
#
# COMPACT_ATOMS: atom_id res chain seq x y z
N MET A 1 27.70 9.18 -1.62
CA MET A 1 28.51 8.04 -1.10
C MET A 1 27.91 7.58 0.21
N VAL A 2 27.57 6.31 0.31
CA VAL A 2 27.04 5.65 1.51
C VAL A 2 27.99 4.51 1.82
N MET A 3 28.58 4.49 3.02
CA MET A 3 29.53 3.44 3.42
C MET A 3 30.66 3.18 2.38
N GLY A 4 31.13 4.23 1.71
CA GLY A 4 32.20 4.13 0.71
C GLY A 4 31.76 3.67 -0.69
N ARG A 5 30.45 3.53 -0.97
CA ARG A 5 29.93 3.24 -2.32
C ARG A 5 28.95 4.32 -2.80
N PRO A 6 28.92 4.65 -4.10
CA PRO A 6 27.88 5.52 -4.64
C PRO A 6 26.55 4.76 -4.67
N ILE A 7 25.44 5.49 -4.50
CA ILE A 7 24.06 4.98 -4.56
C ILE A 7 23.24 6.02 -5.31
N ASP A 8 22.55 5.58 -6.34
CA ASP A 8 21.57 6.37 -7.08
C ASP A 8 20.20 6.20 -6.43
N THR A 9 19.47 7.30 -6.32
CA THR A 9 18.17 7.35 -5.64
C THR A 9 17.12 7.97 -6.55
N PHE A 10 15.96 7.33 -6.62
CA PHE A 10 14.80 7.79 -7.37
C PHE A 10 13.58 7.74 -6.47
N PHE A 11 13.05 8.90 -6.09
CA PHE A 11 11.95 9.05 -5.15
C PHE A 11 10.68 9.53 -5.84
N GLY A 12 9.53 9.13 -5.30
CA GLY A 12 8.25 9.67 -5.75
C GLY A 12 7.89 9.28 -7.18
N ILE A 13 8.22 8.06 -7.62
CA ILE A 13 7.87 7.56 -8.95
C ILE A 13 6.44 7.01 -8.92
N PRO A 14 5.48 7.57 -9.69
CA PRO A 14 4.10 7.11 -9.65
C PRO A 14 3.97 5.74 -10.32
N PHE A 15 3.36 4.78 -9.62
CA PHE A 15 3.02 3.46 -10.19
C PHE A 15 1.52 3.33 -10.53
N ALA A 16 0.69 4.22 -9.97
CA ALA A 16 -0.74 4.26 -10.19
C ALA A 16 -1.22 5.68 -10.50
N GLN A 17 -2.42 5.79 -11.07
CA GLN A 17 -3.15 7.05 -11.08
C GLN A 17 -3.54 7.45 -9.64
N PRO A 18 -3.58 8.76 -9.31
CA PRO A 18 -4.01 9.23 -8.00
C PRO A 18 -5.40 8.68 -7.66
N PRO A 19 -5.57 7.98 -6.52
CA PRO A 19 -6.82 7.32 -6.15
C PRO A 19 -7.84 8.30 -5.54
N VAL A 20 -8.04 9.45 -6.18
CA VAL A 20 -8.92 10.55 -5.74
C VAL A 20 -10.24 10.56 -6.53
N GLY A 21 -11.25 11.26 -6.00
CA GLY A 21 -12.55 11.42 -6.65
C GLY A 21 -13.15 10.09 -7.07
N GLU A 22 -13.43 9.92 -8.36
CA GLU A 22 -14.00 8.67 -8.91
C GLU A 22 -13.14 7.42 -8.69
N LEU A 23 -11.84 7.55 -8.44
CA LEU A 23 -10.94 6.43 -8.15
C LEU A 23 -10.85 6.10 -6.65
N ARG A 24 -11.39 6.96 -5.77
CA ARG A 24 -11.41 6.70 -4.32
C ARG A 24 -12.23 5.43 -4.05
N PHE A 25 -11.67 4.57 -3.18
CA PHE A 25 -12.18 3.23 -2.82
C PHE A 25 -12.20 2.18 -3.94
N LYS A 26 -11.78 2.51 -5.17
CA LYS A 26 -11.63 1.52 -6.24
C LYS A 26 -10.25 0.86 -6.20
N LYS A 27 -10.10 -0.29 -6.86
CA LYS A 27 -8.79 -0.89 -7.14
C LYS A 27 -7.92 0.13 -7.89
N PRO A 28 -6.59 0.15 -7.66
CA PRO A 28 -5.71 1.11 -8.32
C PRO A 28 -5.71 0.88 -9.83
N VAL A 29 -5.53 1.97 -10.56
CA VAL A 29 -5.35 1.93 -12.02
C VAL A 29 -3.90 2.26 -12.32
N PRO A 30 -3.21 1.51 -13.21
CA PRO A 30 -1.85 1.83 -13.62
C PRO A 30 -1.68 3.31 -13.99
N VAL A 31 -0.52 3.86 -13.65
CA VAL A 31 -0.14 5.23 -14.02
C VAL A 31 -0.24 5.41 -15.53
N LYS A 32 -0.69 6.60 -15.97
CA LYS A 32 -0.63 6.95 -17.39
C LYS A 32 0.81 7.30 -17.76
N PRO A 33 1.31 6.88 -18.94
CA PRO A 33 2.59 7.33 -19.43
C PRO A 33 2.65 8.87 -19.49
N TRP A 34 3.83 9.43 -19.23
CA TRP A 34 4.10 10.86 -19.36
C TRP A 34 5.22 11.10 -20.37
N SER A 35 5.27 12.31 -20.93
CA SER A 35 6.35 12.75 -21.81
C SER A 35 7.44 13.48 -21.03
N GLY A 36 8.69 13.32 -21.45
CA GLY A 36 9.84 14.02 -20.85
C GLY A 36 10.32 13.37 -19.54
N VAL A 37 11.26 14.06 -18.88
CA VAL A 37 11.88 13.59 -17.64
C VAL A 37 11.07 14.07 -16.44
N ARG A 38 10.70 13.16 -15.56
CA ARG A 38 10.05 13.49 -14.28
C ARG A 38 11.12 13.69 -13.22
N ASN A 39 10.99 14.74 -12.42
CA ASN A 39 11.84 14.92 -11.26
C ASN A 39 11.51 13.87 -10.18
N ALA A 40 12.51 13.05 -9.81
CA ALA A 40 12.41 11.97 -8.84
C ALA A 40 13.41 12.16 -7.69
N THR A 41 13.62 13.40 -7.24
CA THR A 41 14.57 13.74 -6.15
C THR A 41 13.91 13.94 -4.80
N GLU A 42 12.58 13.84 -4.72
CA GLU A 42 11.81 14.16 -3.52
C GLU A 42 10.95 12.98 -3.09
N LEU A 43 10.96 12.68 -1.79
CA LEU A 43 10.11 11.64 -1.21
C LEU A 43 8.62 11.99 -1.38
N PRO A 44 7.76 10.99 -1.64
CA PRO A 44 6.33 11.19 -1.81
C PRO A 44 5.65 11.53 -0.47
N PRO A 45 4.46 12.17 -0.50
CA PRO A 45 3.67 12.33 0.72
C PRO A 45 3.22 10.96 1.27
N PRO A 46 3.03 10.82 2.59
CA PRO A 46 2.37 9.65 3.14
C PRO A 46 0.92 9.57 2.66
N CYS A 47 0.36 8.36 2.59
CA CYS A 47 -1.07 8.19 2.31
C CYS A 47 -1.92 8.82 3.41
N LEU A 48 -3.10 9.34 3.05
CA LEU A 48 -4.01 10.01 3.96
C LEU A 48 -4.26 9.19 5.24
N GLN A 49 -3.80 9.72 6.36
CA GLN A 49 -3.78 9.07 7.66
C GLN A 49 -3.69 10.12 8.76
N THR A 50 -3.88 9.66 10.00
CA THR A 50 -3.75 10.50 11.18
C THR A 50 -2.30 10.48 11.64
N GLU A 51 -1.82 11.57 12.23
CA GLU A 51 -0.50 11.58 12.85
C GLU A 51 -0.38 10.54 13.96
N LEU A 52 0.85 10.09 14.22
CA LEU A 52 1.12 9.23 15.37
C LEU A 52 0.82 10.00 16.66
N PRO A 53 0.15 9.38 17.65
CA PRO A 53 -0.25 10.05 18.88
C PRO A 53 0.94 10.43 19.79
N PHE A 54 2.14 9.98 19.46
CA PHE A 54 3.38 10.31 20.15
C PHE A 54 4.50 10.44 19.11
N PRO A 55 5.46 11.37 19.31
CA PRO A 55 6.56 11.56 18.39
C PRO A 55 7.46 10.34 18.37
N VAL A 56 7.77 9.86 17.17
CA VAL A 56 8.69 8.76 16.93
C VAL A 56 9.70 9.25 15.90
N SER A 57 10.93 9.54 16.34
CA SER A 57 11.95 10.23 15.52
C SER A 57 12.31 9.52 14.22
N TRP A 58 12.04 8.22 14.11
CA TRP A 58 12.32 7.40 12.94
C TRP A 58 11.08 7.08 12.08
N ALA A 59 9.91 7.59 12.49
CA ALA A 59 8.63 7.42 11.82
C ALA A 59 7.90 8.78 11.66
N GLU A 60 8.62 9.74 11.09
CA GLU A 60 8.15 11.09 10.82
C GLU A 60 8.15 11.34 9.31
N SER A 61 7.03 11.90 8.81
CA SER A 61 6.90 12.30 7.41
C SER A 61 7.07 13.81 7.29
N LYS A 62 7.87 14.25 6.31
CA LYS A 62 8.17 15.69 6.11
C LYS A 62 7.11 16.42 5.30
N ARG A 63 6.14 15.68 4.74
CA ARG A 63 5.06 16.19 3.90
C ARG A 63 3.71 15.88 4.54
N PRO A 64 2.71 16.77 4.37
CA PRO A 64 1.34 16.47 4.73
C PRO A 64 0.84 15.20 4.02
N ALA A 65 -0.01 14.44 4.70
CA ALA A 65 -0.63 13.27 4.12
C ALA A 65 -1.57 13.64 2.97
N SER A 66 -1.66 12.78 1.96
CA SER A 66 -2.44 13.00 0.74
C SER A 66 -3.10 11.71 0.27
N GLU A 67 -4.24 11.81 -0.41
CA GLU A 67 -4.78 10.67 -1.16
C GLU A 67 -3.96 10.36 -2.42
N ASP A 68 -3.32 11.38 -3.02
CA ASP A 68 -2.32 11.19 -4.06
C ASP A 68 -1.00 10.76 -3.42
N CYS A 69 -0.89 9.46 -3.13
CA CYS A 69 0.23 8.88 -2.40
C CYS A 69 0.84 7.63 -3.06
N LEU A 70 0.34 7.15 -4.20
CA LEU A 70 0.74 5.86 -4.80
C LEU A 70 2.05 5.97 -5.60
N TYR A 71 3.15 6.00 -4.84
CA TYR A 71 4.51 6.17 -5.34
C TYR A 71 5.46 5.05 -4.87
N VAL A 72 6.50 4.79 -5.67
CA VAL A 72 7.65 3.92 -5.38
C VAL A 72 8.90 4.78 -5.24
N ASN A 73 9.79 4.35 -4.35
CA ASN A 73 11.13 4.87 -4.16
C ASN A 73 12.14 3.75 -4.46
N VAL A 74 13.26 4.06 -5.10
CA VAL A 74 14.31 3.11 -5.50
C VAL A 74 15.69 3.63 -5.08
N TRP A 75 16.48 2.75 -4.47
CA TRP A 75 17.90 2.94 -4.20
C TRP A 75 18.64 1.83 -4.92
N THR A 76 19.62 2.17 -5.74
CA THR A 76 20.39 1.20 -6.50
C THR A 76 21.86 1.61 -6.56
N PRO A 77 22.83 0.68 -6.42
CA PRO A 77 24.21 1.02 -6.71
C PRO A 77 24.35 1.34 -8.20
N PRO A 78 25.15 2.35 -8.58
CA PRO A 78 25.26 2.78 -9.97
C PRO A 78 25.60 1.62 -10.88
N CYS A 79 24.91 1.61 -12.01
CA CYS A 79 25.20 0.71 -13.08
C CYS A 79 25.32 1.52 -14.37
N SER A 80 26.56 1.71 -14.85
CA SER A 80 26.79 2.34 -16.14
C SER A 80 26.63 1.26 -17.23
N GLN A 81 25.95 1.60 -18.34
CA GLN A 81 25.92 0.70 -19.50
C GLN A 81 27.31 0.53 -20.15
N GLU A 82 28.27 1.40 -19.82
CA GLU A 82 29.65 1.35 -20.30
C GLU A 82 30.51 0.34 -19.52
N ASP A 83 30.18 0.10 -18.24
CA ASP A 83 30.75 -0.98 -17.44
C ASP A 83 29.97 -2.27 -17.70
N CYS A 84 30.36 -2.99 -18.77
CA CYS A 84 29.80 -4.28 -19.22
C CYS A 84 29.74 -5.42 -18.17
N ASN A 85 30.07 -5.16 -16.90
CA ASN A 85 30.13 -6.13 -15.82
C ASN A 85 29.06 -5.93 -14.73
N CYS A 86 28.02 -5.12 -14.97
CA CYS A 86 26.84 -5.08 -14.10
C CYS A 86 26.04 -6.39 -14.19
N SER A 87 26.39 -7.39 -13.37
CA SER A 87 25.47 -8.50 -13.12
C SER A 87 24.17 -7.97 -12.51
N LEU A 88 23.01 -8.41 -13.04
CA LEU A 88 21.71 -8.03 -12.50
C LEU A 88 21.61 -8.41 -11.02
N LYS A 89 21.14 -7.45 -10.21
CA LYS A 89 21.16 -7.53 -8.75
C LYS A 89 19.86 -8.06 -8.19
N ASN A 90 19.91 -8.63 -6.99
CA ASN A 90 18.70 -8.97 -6.25
C ASN A 90 17.89 -7.70 -5.96
N ILE A 91 16.57 -7.85 -5.88
CA ILE A 91 15.66 -6.74 -5.57
C ILE A 91 14.99 -7.04 -4.24
N MET A 92 15.06 -6.09 -3.29
CA MET A 92 14.30 -6.14 -2.03
C MET A 92 13.23 -5.07 -2.05
N VAL A 93 11.97 -5.47 -1.84
CA VAL A 93 10.83 -4.54 -1.81
C VAL A 93 10.24 -4.50 -0.41
N ASN A 94 10.30 -3.34 0.23
CA ASN A 94 9.77 -3.09 1.56
C ASN A 94 8.27 -2.75 1.50
N ILE A 95 7.49 -3.45 2.32
CA ILE A 95 6.09 -3.13 2.60
C ILE A 95 6.03 -2.71 4.07
N TYR A 96 5.77 -1.43 4.33
CA TYR A 96 5.76 -0.90 5.70
C TYR A 96 4.58 -1.41 6.54
N GLY A 97 4.78 -1.36 7.87
CA GLY A 97 3.81 -1.78 8.89
C GLY A 97 2.83 -0.67 9.29
N GLY A 98 2.46 -0.61 10.57
CA GLY A 98 1.56 0.43 11.11
C GLY A 98 0.08 0.04 11.17
N GLY A 99 -0.21 -1.26 11.28
CA GLY A 99 -1.56 -1.76 11.60
C GLY A 99 -2.61 -1.42 10.55
N TYR A 100 -2.20 -1.17 9.30
CA TYR A 100 -3.07 -0.69 8.22
C TYR A 100 -3.77 0.64 8.52
N SER A 101 -3.31 1.42 9.50
CA SER A 101 -3.96 2.68 9.90
C SER A 101 -3.00 3.88 9.84
N VAL A 102 -1.71 3.62 10.00
CA VAL A 102 -0.61 4.57 9.84
C VAL A 102 0.55 3.88 9.11
N GLY A 103 1.54 4.62 8.65
CA GLY A 103 2.70 4.09 7.93
C GLY A 103 3.02 4.87 6.67
N SER A 104 4.30 4.97 6.34
CA SER A 104 4.77 5.61 5.11
C SER A 104 6.10 5.05 4.64
N SER A 105 6.33 5.09 3.34
CA SER A 105 7.62 4.75 2.73
C SER A 105 8.67 5.86 2.85
N ASP A 106 8.28 7.05 3.31
CA ASP A 106 9.17 8.20 3.52
C ASP A 106 9.79 8.28 4.93
N TRP A 107 9.44 7.35 5.83
CA TRP A 107 10.00 7.30 7.18
C TRP A 107 11.49 6.96 7.14
N ASP A 108 12.29 7.67 7.95
CA ASP A 108 13.75 7.52 8.00
C ASP A 108 14.22 6.09 8.31
N ILE A 109 13.44 5.30 9.08
CA ILE A 109 13.74 3.87 9.34
C ILE A 109 13.76 3.01 8.07
N TYR A 110 13.12 3.47 6.99
CA TYR A 110 13.02 2.78 5.71
C TYR A 110 13.96 3.36 4.64
N ASP A 111 14.91 4.22 5.01
CA ASP A 111 15.98 4.63 4.10
C ASP A 111 16.77 3.40 3.63
N GLY A 112 16.65 3.09 2.34
CA GLY A 112 17.25 1.94 1.70
C GLY A 112 18.75 2.06 1.45
N ALA A 113 19.35 3.24 1.64
CA ALA A 113 20.71 3.55 1.19
C ALA A 113 21.78 2.60 1.76
N VAL A 114 21.73 2.33 3.07
CA VAL A 114 22.72 1.45 3.72
C VAL A 114 22.54 0.00 3.27
N LEU A 115 21.29 -0.46 3.10
CA LEU A 115 20.98 -1.82 2.69
C LEU A 115 21.37 -2.06 1.22
N ALA A 116 21.04 -1.12 0.33
CA ALA A 116 21.45 -1.15 -1.08
C ALA A 116 22.99 -1.16 -1.21
N SER A 117 23.68 -0.32 -0.43
CA SER A 117 25.15 -0.24 -0.45
C SER A 117 25.84 -1.49 0.06
N ARG A 118 25.45 -2.01 1.24
CA ARG A 118 26.12 -3.16 1.86
C ARG A 118 25.70 -4.48 1.22
N GLY A 119 24.43 -4.59 0.83
CA GLY A 119 23.87 -5.78 0.21
C GLY A 119 24.18 -5.90 -1.28
N ASP A 120 24.69 -4.84 -1.92
CA ASP A 120 24.88 -4.76 -3.37
C ASP A 120 23.61 -5.19 -4.13
N LEU A 121 22.50 -4.52 -3.79
CA LEU A 121 21.15 -4.89 -4.24
C LEU A 121 20.33 -3.66 -4.60
N VAL A 122 19.29 -3.85 -5.42
CA VAL A 122 18.26 -2.83 -5.63
C VAL A 122 17.29 -2.88 -4.45
N TYR A 123 17.13 -1.77 -3.75
CA TYR A 123 16.12 -1.62 -2.71
C TYR A 123 14.98 -0.76 -3.24
N ALA A 124 13.76 -1.19 -3.01
CA ALA A 124 12.57 -0.40 -3.29
C ALA A 124 11.66 -0.32 -2.06
N SER A 125 11.05 0.84 -1.84
CA SER A 125 9.93 1.01 -0.91
C SER A 125 8.75 1.63 -1.66
N MET A 126 7.54 1.46 -1.13
CA MET A 126 6.35 1.98 -1.78
C MET A 126 5.27 2.36 -0.78
N ASN A 127 4.38 3.23 -1.22
CA ASN A 127 3.15 3.57 -0.53
C ASN A 127 1.98 2.72 -1.02
N TYR A 128 1.11 2.36 -0.07
CA TYR A 128 -0.16 1.70 -0.33
C TYR A 128 -1.24 2.36 0.52
N ARG A 129 -2.47 2.44 0.01
CA ARG A 129 -3.56 3.02 0.78
C ARG A 129 -3.79 2.21 2.06
N ILE A 130 -4.08 2.93 3.13
CA ILE A 130 -4.34 2.43 4.47
C ILE A 130 -5.70 2.96 4.96
N GLY A 131 -6.14 2.47 6.12
CA GLY A 131 -7.39 2.85 6.77
C GLY A 131 -8.59 2.60 5.86
N ALA A 132 -9.59 3.49 5.96
CA ALA A 132 -10.78 3.44 5.13
C ALA A 132 -10.44 3.57 3.63
N PHE A 133 -9.36 4.24 3.25
CA PHE A 133 -8.98 4.43 1.84
C PHE A 133 -8.39 3.16 1.21
N GLY A 134 -7.73 2.32 2.02
CA GLY A 134 -7.09 1.07 1.60
C GLY A 134 -7.93 -0.18 1.78
N PHE A 135 -8.94 -0.15 2.65
CA PHE A 135 -9.68 -1.35 3.03
C PHE A 135 -11.19 -1.10 3.17
N PHE A 136 -11.75 -0.23 2.32
CA PHE A 136 -13.20 0.02 2.25
C PHE A 136 -13.91 -1.19 1.63
N ASN A 137 -14.55 -2.00 2.47
CA ASN A 137 -15.25 -3.21 2.03
C ASN A 137 -16.76 -3.08 2.28
N GLY A 138 -17.53 -2.83 1.23
CA GLY A 138 -18.99 -2.81 1.25
C GLY A 138 -19.63 -4.05 0.63
N LYS A 139 -18.84 -5.05 0.21
CA LYS A 139 -19.32 -6.17 -0.62
C LYS A 139 -20.07 -5.71 -1.87
N VAL A 140 -19.68 -4.56 -2.42
CA VAL A 140 -20.22 -3.99 -3.67
C VAL A 140 -19.07 -3.63 -4.61
N PRO A 141 -19.27 -3.59 -5.94
CA PRO A 141 -18.20 -3.31 -6.89
C PRO A 141 -17.44 -1.98 -6.64
N ASP A 142 -18.14 -1.02 -6.06
CA ASP A 142 -17.64 0.32 -5.77
C ASP A 142 -16.82 0.42 -4.47
N ALA A 143 -16.88 -0.61 -3.63
CA ALA A 143 -16.14 -0.75 -2.38
C ALA A 143 -15.78 -2.23 -2.17
N PRO A 144 -14.88 -2.80 -2.99
CA PRO A 144 -14.61 -4.24 -2.98
C PRO A 144 -13.78 -4.70 -1.77
N GLY A 145 -13.12 -3.79 -1.07
CA GLY A 145 -12.11 -4.10 -0.06
C GLY A 145 -10.72 -4.30 -0.68
N ASN A 146 -9.73 -4.51 0.20
CA ASN A 146 -8.35 -4.87 -0.17
C ASN A 146 -7.65 -3.95 -1.18
N GLN A 147 -8.09 -2.69 -1.30
CA GLN A 147 -7.50 -1.71 -2.20
C GLN A 147 -5.99 -1.55 -1.96
N GLY A 148 -5.55 -1.49 -0.70
CA GLY A 148 -4.14 -1.41 -0.30
C GLY A 148 -3.31 -2.65 -0.69
N LEU A 149 -3.92 -3.85 -0.70
CA LEU A 149 -3.25 -5.05 -1.21
C LEU A 149 -3.12 -5.00 -2.74
N HIS A 150 -4.14 -4.50 -3.44
CA HIS A 150 -4.06 -4.27 -4.87
C HIS A 150 -3.07 -3.16 -5.24
N ASP A 151 -2.93 -2.11 -4.41
CA ASP A 151 -1.90 -1.07 -4.56
C ASP A 151 -0.52 -1.69 -4.51
N THR A 152 -0.27 -2.50 -3.47
CA THR A 152 0.99 -3.24 -3.31
C THR A 152 1.24 -4.17 -4.50
N LEU A 153 0.21 -4.86 -5.00
CA LEU A 153 0.35 -5.78 -6.13
C LEU A 153 0.76 -5.02 -7.40
N LEU A 154 0.13 -3.88 -7.65
CA LEU A 154 0.45 -3.03 -8.78
C LEU A 154 1.86 -2.42 -8.67
N ALA A 155 2.26 -1.98 -7.47
CA ALA A 155 3.61 -1.46 -7.23
C ALA A 155 4.69 -2.53 -7.49
N VAL A 156 4.50 -3.77 -7.00
CA VAL A 156 5.47 -4.85 -7.23
C VAL A 156 5.51 -5.26 -8.70
N LYS A 157 4.36 -5.27 -9.42
CA LYS A 157 4.34 -5.48 -10.86
C LYS A 157 5.14 -4.40 -11.59
N TRP A 158 4.91 -3.13 -11.23
CA TRP A 158 5.66 -2.00 -11.79
C TRP A 158 7.17 -2.15 -11.52
N ILE A 159 7.58 -2.52 -10.30
CA ILE A 159 8.99 -2.77 -9.96
C ILE A 159 9.56 -3.90 -10.82
N LYS A 160 8.83 -5.01 -11.00
CA LYS A 160 9.26 -6.14 -11.83
C LYS A 160 9.43 -5.73 -13.30
N GLU A 161 8.48 -4.99 -13.84
CA GLU A 161 8.49 -4.50 -15.23
C GLU A 161 9.65 -3.52 -15.50
N ASN A 162 10.04 -2.74 -14.50
CA ASN A 162 11.10 -1.73 -14.60
C ASN A 162 12.45 -2.18 -13.99
N ALA A 163 12.54 -3.42 -13.50
CA ALA A 163 13.69 -3.94 -12.75
C ALA A 163 15.02 -3.71 -13.46
N MET A 164 15.08 -4.05 -14.75
CA MET A 164 16.31 -3.95 -15.55
C MET A 164 16.80 -2.51 -15.71
N ALA A 165 15.88 -1.53 -15.73
CA ALA A 165 16.24 -0.10 -15.83
C ALA A 165 16.97 0.41 -14.58
N PHE A 166 16.79 -0.27 -13.44
CA PHE A 166 17.49 0.01 -12.18
C PHE A 166 18.62 -0.98 -11.88
N GLY A 167 19.00 -1.84 -12.83
CA GLY A 167 20.04 -2.86 -12.66
C GLY A 167 19.60 -4.08 -11.84
N GLY A 168 18.29 -4.26 -11.64
CA GLY A 168 17.70 -5.37 -10.90
C GLY A 168 17.29 -6.55 -11.78
N ASP A 169 17.35 -7.75 -11.21
CA ASP A 169 16.88 -8.99 -11.81
C ASP A 169 15.38 -9.20 -11.51
N PRO A 170 14.48 -9.17 -12.52
CA PRO A 170 13.03 -9.32 -12.33
C PRO A 170 12.61 -10.68 -11.77
N ASP A 171 13.51 -11.68 -11.78
CA ASP A 171 13.28 -13.01 -11.25
C ASP A 171 13.94 -13.24 -9.88
N LYS A 172 14.56 -12.21 -9.30
CA LYS A 172 15.14 -12.25 -7.94
C LYS A 172 14.57 -11.17 -7.02
N ILE A 173 13.24 -11.06 -7.03
CA ILE A 173 12.50 -10.18 -6.12
C ILE A 173 12.26 -10.87 -4.78
N THR A 174 12.59 -10.18 -3.69
CA THR A 174 12.27 -10.54 -2.31
C THR A 174 11.33 -9.50 -1.72
N LEU A 175 10.11 -9.91 -1.35
CA LEU A 175 9.22 -9.03 -0.58
C LEU A 175 9.56 -9.14 0.89
N PHE A 176 9.64 -8.02 1.59
CA PHE A 176 9.78 -8.05 3.04
C PHE A 176 8.96 -6.94 3.70
N GLY A 177 8.61 -7.18 4.96
CA GLY A 177 7.83 -6.22 5.72
C GLY A 177 7.78 -6.58 7.20
N GLU A 178 7.36 -5.62 7.99
CA GLU A 178 7.21 -5.71 9.45
C GLU A 178 5.74 -5.49 9.84
N SER A 179 5.26 -6.19 10.87
CA SER A 179 3.88 -6.05 11.39
C SER A 179 2.83 -6.21 10.28
N ALA A 180 1.99 -5.20 10.02
CA ALA A 180 1.02 -5.20 8.92
C ALA A 180 1.67 -5.43 7.54
N GLY A 181 2.92 -4.99 7.34
CA GLY A 181 3.71 -5.29 6.15
C GLY A 181 4.03 -6.78 6.03
N ALA A 182 4.46 -7.41 7.13
CA ALA A 182 4.68 -8.86 7.17
C ALA A 182 3.39 -9.66 6.95
N VAL A 183 2.27 -9.18 7.49
CA VAL A 183 0.94 -9.76 7.23
C VAL A 183 0.62 -9.65 5.73
N SER A 184 0.85 -8.50 5.10
CA SER A 184 0.67 -8.28 3.65
C SER A 184 1.55 -9.21 2.81
N VAL A 185 2.83 -9.36 3.16
CA VAL A 185 3.73 -10.36 2.53
C VAL A 185 3.12 -11.76 2.62
N GLY A 186 2.54 -12.11 3.77
CA GLY A 186 1.81 -13.35 3.98
C GLY A 186 0.61 -13.54 3.04
N TYR A 187 -0.17 -12.48 2.77
CA TYR A 187 -1.26 -12.53 1.79
C TYR A 187 -0.74 -12.80 0.37
N PHE A 188 0.40 -12.21 0.00
CA PHE A 188 1.00 -12.43 -1.32
C PHE A 188 1.49 -13.88 -1.51
N LEU A 189 1.92 -14.55 -0.44
CA LEU A 189 2.27 -15.97 -0.51
C LEU A 189 1.10 -16.86 -0.90
N VAL A 190 -0.11 -16.53 -0.45
CA VAL A 190 -1.30 -17.39 -0.59
C VAL A 190 -2.25 -16.93 -1.70
N SER A 191 -2.14 -15.67 -2.14
CA SER A 191 -2.97 -15.09 -3.18
C SER A 191 -2.68 -15.70 -4.55
N PRO A 192 -3.70 -16.13 -5.32
CA PRO A 192 -3.49 -16.55 -6.71
C PRO A 192 -3.01 -15.40 -7.60
N LEU A 193 -3.40 -14.15 -7.30
CA LEU A 193 -3.03 -12.98 -8.10
C LEU A 193 -1.55 -12.59 -7.96
N ALA A 194 -0.90 -13.00 -6.88
CA ALA A 194 0.50 -12.71 -6.59
C ALA A 194 1.45 -13.87 -6.99
N ARG A 195 0.94 -14.93 -7.62
CA ARG A 195 1.77 -16.07 -8.03
C ARG A 195 2.84 -15.61 -9.02
N GLY A 196 4.11 -15.95 -8.73
CA GLY A 196 5.26 -15.61 -9.58
C GLY A 196 5.71 -14.15 -9.50
N ILE A 197 5.11 -13.33 -8.61
CA ILE A 197 5.48 -11.93 -8.49
C ILE A 197 6.79 -11.73 -7.71
N ALA A 198 7.09 -12.63 -6.78
CA ALA A 198 8.31 -12.61 -5.98
C ALA A 198 8.82 -14.03 -5.76
N SER A 199 10.14 -14.15 -5.66
CA SER A 199 10.86 -15.42 -5.53
C SER A 199 11.09 -15.80 -4.09
N ARG A 200 11.13 -14.81 -3.19
CA ARG A 200 11.39 -14.99 -1.76
C ARG A 200 10.58 -13.99 -0.95
N VAL A 201 10.44 -14.29 0.34
CA VAL A 201 9.77 -13.42 1.30
C VAL A 201 10.51 -13.38 2.63
N ILE A 202 10.40 -12.27 3.35
CA ILE A 202 10.83 -12.14 4.75
C ILE A 202 9.67 -11.49 5.53
N MET A 203 9.24 -12.12 6.62
CA MET A 203 8.08 -11.69 7.41
C MET A 203 8.52 -11.41 8.85
N GLN A 204 8.59 -10.14 9.23
CA GLN A 204 9.02 -9.71 10.56
C GLN A 204 7.80 -9.43 11.45
N SER A 205 7.62 -10.22 12.51
CA SER A 205 6.57 -9.97 13.53
C SER A 205 5.14 -9.87 12.97
N GLY A 206 4.82 -10.62 11.92
CA GLY A 206 3.47 -10.68 11.35
C GLY A 206 3.25 -11.92 10.48
N SER A 207 2.01 -12.36 10.36
CA SER A 207 1.63 -13.53 9.55
C SER A 207 0.21 -13.38 9.01
N PRO A 208 -0.18 -14.09 7.93
CA PRO A 208 -1.54 -14.01 7.41
C PRO A 208 -2.56 -14.71 8.34
N TYR A 209 -2.10 -15.30 9.45
CA TYR A 209 -2.93 -15.82 10.54
C TYR A 209 -3.11 -14.85 11.70
N TRP A 210 -2.49 -13.66 11.65
CA TRP A 210 -2.62 -12.67 12.69
C TRP A 210 -4.10 -12.45 13.00
N ARG A 211 -4.47 -12.50 14.29
CA ARG A 211 -5.86 -12.38 14.76
C ARG A 211 -6.35 -10.93 14.65
N ILE A 212 -6.29 -10.38 13.45
CA ILE A 212 -7.12 -9.25 13.07
C ILE A 212 -8.55 -9.81 12.95
N GLY A 213 -9.57 -9.05 13.36
CA GLY A 213 -10.96 -9.50 13.28
C GLY A 213 -11.36 -9.86 11.85
N ASP A 214 -12.60 -10.29 11.60
CA ASP A 214 -13.11 -10.35 10.22
C ASP A 214 -13.83 -9.03 9.91
N ASN A 215 -13.36 -8.28 8.90
CA ASN A 215 -14.04 -7.06 8.45
C ASN A 215 -15.11 -7.34 7.40
N THR A 216 -15.20 -8.56 6.89
CA THR A 216 -16.05 -8.89 5.74
C THR A 216 -17.52 -8.65 6.06
N ASP A 217 -17.98 -8.98 7.26
CA ASP A 217 -19.38 -8.81 7.65
C ASP A 217 -19.70 -7.43 8.25
N SER A 218 -18.74 -6.81 8.92
CA SER A 218 -18.92 -5.47 9.51
C SER A 218 -18.67 -4.32 8.54
N GLY A 219 -18.04 -4.60 7.39
CA GLY A 219 -17.67 -3.62 6.38
C GLY A 219 -18.83 -2.76 5.87
N PRO A 220 -19.93 -3.34 5.34
CA PRO A 220 -21.07 -2.56 4.85
C PRO A 220 -21.66 -1.61 5.91
N GLN A 221 -21.75 -2.05 7.17
CA GLN A 221 -22.26 -1.20 8.26
C GLN A 221 -21.31 -0.04 8.53
N LYS A 222 -19.99 -0.27 8.52
CA LYS A 222 -18.99 0.81 8.69
C LYS A 222 -19.11 1.89 7.62
N ILE A 223 -19.38 1.49 6.38
CA ILE A 223 -19.62 2.43 5.27
C ILE A 223 -20.87 3.27 5.55
N VAL A 224 -21.96 2.65 6.00
CA VAL A 224 -23.20 3.35 6.35
C VAL A 224 -22.98 4.34 7.49
N ASP A 225 -22.25 3.95 8.54
CA ASP A 225 -21.95 4.81 9.68
C ASP A 225 -21.15 6.04 9.25
N ILE A 226 -20.10 5.85 8.44
CA ILE A 226 -19.30 6.94 7.88
C ILE A 226 -20.16 7.83 6.99
N ALA A 227 -20.94 7.24 6.07
CA ALA A 227 -21.83 7.98 5.19
C ALA A 227 -22.86 8.79 5.98
N LYS A 228 -23.35 8.28 7.11
CA LYS A 228 -24.23 9.02 8.02
C LYS A 228 -23.52 10.20 8.65
N GLN A 229 -22.30 9.98 9.15
CA GLN A 229 -21.50 11.02 9.80
C GLN A 229 -21.18 12.20 8.87
N VAL A 230 -20.98 11.94 7.58
CA VAL A 230 -20.64 12.98 6.58
C VAL A 230 -21.82 13.43 5.72
N GLY A 231 -23.06 13.03 6.05
CA GLY A 231 -24.26 13.48 5.34
C GLY A 231 -24.50 12.86 3.96
N CYS A 232 -23.89 11.71 3.67
CA CYS A 232 -24.02 10.94 2.42
C CYS A 232 -25.05 9.79 2.49
N THR A 233 -25.93 9.76 3.49
CA THR A 233 -27.00 8.76 3.59
C THR A 233 -28.33 9.37 4.03
N LYS A 234 -29.42 8.62 3.89
CA LYS A 234 -30.76 8.96 4.38
C LYS A 234 -31.33 7.82 5.21
N PRO A 235 -32.21 8.08 6.21
CA PRO A 235 -32.82 7.02 7.02
C PRO A 235 -33.59 5.96 6.22
N THR A 236 -34.07 6.31 5.02
CA THR A 236 -34.83 5.42 4.13
C THR A 236 -33.95 4.58 3.20
N TRP A 237 -32.64 4.85 3.14
CA TRP A 237 -31.74 4.16 2.21
C TRP A 237 -31.26 2.82 2.76
N ASN A 238 -31.19 1.84 1.89
CA ASN A 238 -30.59 0.53 2.15
C ASN A 238 -29.27 0.44 1.37
N PHE A 239 -28.15 0.18 2.05
CA PHE A 239 -26.84 0.22 1.39
C PHE A 239 -26.75 -0.68 0.17
N GLN A 240 -27.30 -1.89 0.20
CA GLN A 240 -27.23 -2.85 -0.89
C GLN A 240 -27.99 -2.37 -2.14
N GLN A 241 -29.03 -1.54 -1.97
CA GLN A 241 -29.83 -0.98 -3.05
C GLN A 241 -29.29 0.40 -3.50
N ASP A 242 -28.86 1.22 -2.55
CA ASP A 242 -28.51 2.62 -2.74
C ASP A 242 -27.00 2.90 -2.78
N TYR A 243 -26.15 1.86 -2.75
CA TYR A 243 -24.70 2.03 -2.65
C TYR A 243 -24.14 2.96 -3.72
N LYS A 244 -24.68 2.96 -4.95
CA LYS A 244 -24.17 3.82 -6.02
C LYS A 244 -24.23 5.30 -5.65
N VAL A 245 -25.37 5.74 -5.10
CA VAL A 245 -25.56 7.14 -4.71
C VAL A 245 -24.75 7.48 -3.46
N ILE A 246 -24.71 6.57 -2.48
CA ILE A 246 -23.91 6.73 -1.26
C ILE A 246 -22.41 6.85 -1.61
N MET A 247 -21.90 5.94 -2.42
CA MET A 247 -20.50 5.90 -2.85
C MET A 247 -20.15 7.11 -3.71
N GLN A 248 -21.04 7.55 -4.61
CA GLN A 248 -20.82 8.76 -5.40
C GLN A 248 -20.69 9.99 -4.49
N CYS A 249 -21.55 10.13 -3.48
CA CYS A 249 -21.45 11.21 -2.50
C CYS A 249 -20.12 11.15 -1.72
N LEU A 250 -19.75 9.97 -1.20
CA LEU A 250 -18.49 9.77 -0.48
C LEU A 250 -17.25 10.07 -1.32
N ARG A 251 -17.32 9.94 -2.65
CA ARG A 251 -16.20 10.21 -3.56
C ARG A 251 -16.09 11.68 -3.95
N ASN A 252 -17.21 12.32 -4.25
CA ASN A 252 -17.21 13.61 -4.96
C ASN A 252 -17.65 14.78 -4.08
N ASN A 253 -18.42 14.52 -3.03
CA ASN A 253 -19.05 15.57 -2.22
C ASN A 253 -18.41 15.73 -0.84
N VAL A 254 -17.48 14.85 -0.47
CA VAL A 254 -16.83 14.83 0.84
C VAL A 254 -15.31 14.78 0.64
N SER A 255 -14.56 15.59 1.39
CA SER A 255 -13.09 15.54 1.33
C SER A 255 -12.55 14.27 1.99
N GLY A 256 -11.34 13.87 1.64
CA GLY A 256 -10.70 12.73 2.30
C GLY A 256 -10.54 12.99 3.81
N GLU A 257 -10.18 14.21 4.19
CA GLU A 257 -9.97 14.62 5.58
C GLU A 257 -11.27 14.51 6.40
N ALA A 258 -12.41 14.90 5.83
CA ALA A 258 -13.71 14.75 6.50
C ALA A 258 -14.09 13.28 6.71
N ILE A 259 -13.74 12.39 5.76
CA ILE A 259 -13.92 10.94 5.92
C ILE A 259 -12.99 10.40 7.00
N LEU A 260 -11.73 10.84 7.00
CA LEU A 260 -10.74 10.44 8.01
C LEU A 260 -11.18 10.88 9.42
N GLU A 261 -11.67 12.11 9.56
CA GLU A 261 -12.20 12.64 10.81
C GLU A 261 -13.43 11.85 11.27
N ALA A 262 -14.37 11.56 10.37
CA ALA A 262 -15.54 10.72 10.66
C ALA A 262 -15.12 9.33 11.16
N VAL A 263 -14.11 8.71 10.52
CA VAL A 263 -13.55 7.43 10.96
C VAL A 263 -12.96 7.54 12.36
N GLN A 264 -12.22 8.61 12.68
CA GLN A 264 -11.66 8.83 14.02
C GLN A 264 -12.75 9.03 15.08
N GLN A 265 -13.80 9.80 14.78
CA GLN A 265 -14.90 10.04 15.70
C GLN A 265 -15.68 8.76 16.01
N LEU A 266 -15.91 7.92 15.00
CA LEU A 266 -16.65 6.66 15.13
C LEU A 266 -15.80 5.55 15.78
N TYR A 267 -14.51 5.45 15.46
CA TYR A 267 -13.70 4.27 15.76
C TYR A 267 -12.36 4.54 16.48
N GLY A 268 -11.93 5.80 16.59
CA GLY A 268 -10.54 6.18 16.91
C GLY A 268 -10.05 5.95 18.34
N LYS A 269 -10.92 5.77 19.34
CA LYS A 269 -10.47 5.64 20.75
C LYS A 269 -10.06 4.23 21.19
N LYS A 270 -10.37 3.18 20.42
CA LYS A 270 -10.15 1.77 20.85
C LYS A 270 -9.79 0.75 19.76
N HIS A 271 -9.70 1.12 18.48
CA HIS A 271 -9.61 0.14 17.40
C HIS A 271 -8.51 0.46 16.38
N THR A 272 -7.28 -0.01 16.64
CA THR A 272 -6.19 -0.10 15.66
C THR A 272 -6.45 -1.13 14.54
N THR A 273 -7.66 -1.70 14.50
CA THR A 273 -8.09 -2.80 13.65
C THR A 273 -9.50 -2.55 13.12
N THR A 274 -9.80 -1.35 12.62
CA THR A 274 -11.12 -1.04 12.03
C THR A 274 -11.17 -1.39 10.54
N PHE A 275 -10.12 -1.03 9.81
CA PHE A 275 -9.98 -1.21 8.38
C PHE A 275 -8.69 -1.97 8.11
N PHE A 276 -8.82 -3.19 7.62
CA PHE A 276 -7.72 -4.13 7.44
C PHE A 276 -8.10 -5.16 6.36
N PRO A 277 -7.15 -5.98 5.88
CA PRO A 277 -7.45 -6.95 4.83
C PRO A 277 -8.62 -7.89 5.14
N SER A 278 -9.51 -8.06 4.17
CA SER A 278 -10.61 -9.02 4.21
C SER A 278 -10.30 -10.29 3.41
N TYR A 279 -11.10 -11.33 3.62
CA TYR A 279 -11.02 -12.60 2.89
C TYR A 279 -12.23 -12.81 1.99
N GLY A 280 -12.11 -13.73 1.02
CA GLY A 280 -13.24 -14.13 0.17
C GLY A 280 -13.45 -13.25 -1.07
N ASP A 281 -12.50 -12.37 -1.40
CA ASP A 281 -12.42 -11.69 -2.69
C ASP A 281 -11.42 -12.40 -3.63
N ASP A 282 -11.19 -11.81 -4.81
CA ASP A 282 -10.24 -12.35 -5.80
C ASP A 282 -8.79 -12.36 -5.31
N PHE A 283 -8.45 -11.53 -4.32
CA PHE A 283 -7.11 -11.48 -3.74
C PHE A 283 -6.87 -12.62 -2.75
N SER A 284 -7.86 -12.98 -1.93
CA SER A 284 -7.68 -13.85 -0.76
C SER A 284 -8.82 -14.89 -0.59
N ALA A 285 -9.16 -15.59 -1.68
CA ALA A 285 -10.10 -16.71 -1.68
C ALA A 285 -9.48 -18.10 -1.94
N PRO A 286 -9.74 -19.11 -1.08
CA PRO A 286 -10.29 -18.98 0.26
C PRO A 286 -9.30 -18.27 1.21
N GLY A 287 -9.76 -17.94 2.43
CA GLY A 287 -8.90 -17.27 3.41
C GLY A 287 -7.58 -18.05 3.69
N PRO A 288 -6.52 -17.39 4.19
CA PRO A 288 -5.18 -17.95 4.34
C PRO A 288 -5.14 -19.27 5.08
N ARG A 289 -6.02 -19.43 6.09
CA ARG A 289 -6.12 -20.67 6.87
C ARG A 289 -6.41 -21.88 6.01
N GLN A 290 -7.31 -21.73 5.04
CA GLN A 290 -7.72 -22.80 4.16
C GLN A 290 -6.66 -23.00 3.07
N LYS A 291 -6.17 -21.93 2.44
CA LYS A 291 -5.12 -22.01 1.41
C LYS A 291 -3.85 -22.72 1.88
N LEU A 292 -3.43 -22.50 3.12
CA LEU A 292 -2.21 -23.12 3.65
C LEU A 292 -2.40 -24.59 4.03
N ARG A 293 -3.64 -25.08 4.15
CA ARG A 293 -3.93 -26.51 4.32
C ARG A 293 -3.98 -27.27 2.99
N GLU A 294 -4.11 -26.55 1.87
CA GLU A 294 -4.25 -27.11 0.52
C GLU A 294 -2.89 -27.23 -0.21
N ARG A 295 -1.78 -26.83 0.41
CA ARG A 295 -0.41 -26.98 -0.11
C ARG A 295 0.32 -28.12 0.58
#